data_AF-A0A662CWU7-F1
#
_entry.id   AF-A0A662CWU7-F1
#
_cell.length_a   1.000
_cell.length_b   1.000
_cell.length_c   1.000
_cell.angle_alpha   90.00
_cell.angle_beta   90.00
_cell.angle_gamma   90.00
#
_symmetry.space_group_name_H-M   'P 1'
#
loop_
_entity.id
_entity.type
_entity.pdbx_description
1 polymer ?
#
loop_
_entity_poly.entity_id
_entity_poly.type
_entity_poly.pdbx_seq_one_letter_code
_entity_poly.pdbx_strand_id
1 'polypeptide(L)' 'MSRIVHLEIPADNPERTIKFYKKVFDWQIEKWDGPFEHWLIMTGE' A
#
# COMPACT_ATOMS: atom_id res chain seq x y z
N MET A 1 -14.72 8.92 -13.98
CA MET A 1 -14.35 9.71 -12.79
C MET A 1 -12.86 9.58 -12.56
N SER A 2 -12.18 10.67 -12.22
CA SER A 2 -10.74 10.67 -11.95
C SER A 2 -10.49 10.13 -10.55
N ARG A 3 -10.08 8.87 -10.45
CA ARG A 3 -9.54 8.29 -9.22
C ARG A 3 -8.03 8.26 -9.31
N ILE A 4 -7.38 8.27 -8.15
CA ILE A 4 -5.97 7.98 -8.05
C ILE A 4 -5.78 6.50 -8.45
N VAL A 5 -4.94 6.25 -9.44
CA VAL A 5 -4.69 4.90 -9.99
C VAL A 5 -3.34 4.31 -9.59
N HIS A 6 -2.42 5.15 -9.10
CA HIS A 6 -1.08 4.73 -8.68
C HIS A 6 -0.56 5.65 -7.58
N LEU A 7 0.04 5.05 -6.55
CA LEU A 7 0.71 5.74 -5.46
C LEU A 7 2.01 5.00 -5.15
N GLU A 8 3.08 5.75 -4.95
CA GLU A 8 4.33 5.22 -4.41
C GLU A 8 4.61 5.89 -3.08
N ILE A 9 4.75 5.07 -2.05
CA ILE A 9 5.07 5.53 -0.70
C ILE A 9 6.42 4.91 -0.34
N PRO A 10 7.54 5.64 -0.54
CA PRO A 10 8.84 5.14 -0.14
C PRO A 10 8.88 5.01 1.38
N ALA A 11 9.31 3.85 1.85
CA ALA A 11 9.42 3.53 3.26
C ALA A 11 10.77 2.90 3.55
N ASP A 12 11.45 3.41 4.58
CA ASP A 12 12.64 2.80 5.17
C ASP A 12 12.31 1.48 5.87
N ASN A 13 11.14 1.42 6.52
CA ASN A 13 10.57 0.21 7.10
C ASN A 13 9.14 -0.02 6.56
N PRO A 14 8.99 -0.91 5.57
CA PRO A 14 7.69 -1.22 4.98
C PRO A 14 6.68 -1.79 5.99
N GLU A 15 7.08 -2.65 6.92
CA GLU A 15 6.15 -3.29 7.87
C GLU A 15 5.48 -2.28 8.82
N ARG A 16 6.25 -1.32 9.34
CA ARG A 16 5.73 -0.22 10.16
C ARG A 16 4.74 0.62 9.35
N THR A 17 5.09 0.92 8.11
CA THR A 17 4.29 1.75 7.21
C THR A 17 2.96 1.08 6.89
N ILE A 18 2.99 -0.22 6.54
CA ILE A 18 1.80 -1.04 6.29
C ILE A 18 0.89 -1.07 7.52
N LYS A 19 1.44 -1.29 8.73
CA LYS A 19 0.65 -1.30 9.97
C LYS A 19 -0.05 0.04 10.21
N PHE A 20 0.61 1.16 9.94
CA PHE A 20 0.03 2.49 10.09
C PHE A 20 -1.14 2.70 9.13
N TYR A 21 -0.93 2.47 7.83
CA TYR A 21 -1.98 2.71 6.82
C TYR A 21 -3.17 1.74 6.96
N LYS A 22 -2.91 0.47 7.32
CA LYS A 22 -3.98 -0.47 7.71
C LYS A 22 -4.80 0.05 8.89
N LYS A 23 -4.15 0.59 9.92
CA LYS A 23 -4.85 1.05 11.14
C LYS A 23 -5.63 2.34 10.93
N VAL A 24 -5.09 3.31 10.18
CA VAL A 24 -5.68 4.64 10.06
C VAL A 24 -6.77 4.69 8.98
N PHE A 25 -6.56 3.99 7.87
CA PHE A 25 -7.43 4.08 6.70
C PHE A 25 -8.16 2.78 6.37
N ASP A 26 -7.91 1.71 7.12
CA ASP A 26 -8.45 0.38 6.84
C ASP A 26 -8.13 -0.13 5.42
N TRP A 27 -7.00 0.33 4.86
CA TRP A 27 -6.57 -0.07 3.53
C TRP A 27 -6.15 -1.53 3.49
N GLN A 28 -6.56 -2.23 2.44
CA GLN A 28 -6.04 -3.56 2.17
C GLN A 28 -4.68 -3.43 1.49
N ILE A 29 -3.68 -4.09 2.07
CA ILE A 29 -2.30 -4.04 1.58
C ILE A 29 -1.74 -5.45 1.53
N GLU A 30 -1.31 -5.86 0.33
CA GLU A 30 -0.78 -7.18 0.01
C GLU A 30 0.63 -7.05 -0.57
N LYS A 31 1.53 -7.96 -0.18
CA LYS A 31 2.87 -8.01 -0.77
C LYS A 31 2.75 -8.59 -2.17
N TRP A 32 3.31 -7.89 -3.16
CA TRP A 32 3.37 -8.40 -4.52
C TRP A 32 4.50 -9.43 -4.63
N ASP A 33 4.20 -10.60 -5.20
CA ASP A 33 5.18 -11.66 -5.46
C ASP A 33 5.92 -11.40 -6.78
N GLY A 34 6.61 -10.27 -6.84
CA GLY A 34 7.36 -9.79 -8.00
C GLY A 34 8.87 -9.75 -7.74
N PRO A 35 9.67 -9.39 -8.77
CA PRO A 35 11.14 -9.31 -8.66
C PRO A 35 11.64 -8.20 -7.72
N PHE A 36 10.75 -7.31 -7.26
CA PHE A 36 11.04 -6.20 -6.36
C PHE A 36 10.11 -6.25 -5.15
N GLU A 37 10.58 -5.80 -3.98
CA GLU A 37 9.73 -5.68 -2.79
C GLU A 37 8.73 -4.53 -2.95
N HIS A 38 7.53 -4.85 -3.43
CA HIS A 38 6.42 -3.91 -3.57
C HIS A 38 5.19 -4.41 -2.83
N TRP A 39 4.33 -3.46 -2.49
CA TRP A 39 3.03 -3.71 -1.87
C TRP A 39 1.93 -3.09 -2.71
N LEU A 40 0.91 -3.88 -3.00
CA LEU A 40 -0.30 -3.43 -3.67
C LEU A 40 -1.26 -2.91 -2.61
N ILE A 41 -1.77 -1.70 -2.81
CA ILE A 41 -2.68 -1.02 -1.90
C ILE A 41 -4.04 -0.88 -2.59
N MET A 42 -5.09 -1.37 -1.94
CA MET A 42 -6.47 -1.16 -2.35
C MET A 42 -7.13 -0.17 -1.39
N THR A 43 -7.54 0.98 -1.92
CA THR A 43 -8.07 2.11 -1.14
C THR A 43 -9.60 2.22 -1.14
N GLY A 44 -10.32 1.23 -1.71
CA GLY A 44 -11.79 1.17 -1.80
C GLY A 44 -12.30 0.48 -3.09
N GLU A 45 -13.62 0.28 -3.19
CA GLU A 45 -14.34 -0.16 -4.43
C GLU A 45 -14.59 0.99 -5.41
#